data_AF-A0A733W942-F1
#
_entry.id   AF-A0A733W942-F1
#
_cell.length_a   1.000
_cell.length_b   1.000
_cell.length_c   1.000
_cell.angle_alpha   90.00
_cell.angle_beta   90.00
_cell.angle_gamma   90.00
#
_symmetry.space_group_name_H-M   'P 1'
#
loop_
_entity.id
_entity.type
_entity.pdbx_description
1 polymer ?
#
loop_
_entity_poly.entity_id
_entity_poly.type
_entity_poly.pdbx_seq_one_letter_code
_entity_poly.pdbx_strand_id
1 'polypeptide(L)' 'ERNVLAMLVKGMDIRQISCELNVHLKTIYSVRYHVLTKLGCRTVLDYQILSVSKAFTHWLTINNVDNVISRVNSKVIA' A
#
# COMPACT_ATOMS: atom_id res chain seq x y z
N GLU A 1 -8.10 1.05 4.30
CA GLU A 1 -6.91 1.88 4.01
C GLU A 1 -5.62 1.09 3.84
N ARG A 2 -5.21 0.23 4.80
CA ARG A 2 -3.95 -0.55 4.74
C ARG A 2 -3.76 -1.36 3.45
N ASN A 3 -4.81 -2.03 2.96
CA ASN A 3 -4.77 -2.78 1.70
C ASN A 3 -4.52 -1.87 0.48
N VAL A 4 -5.15 -0.70 0.44
CA VAL A 4 -4.93 0.29 -0.64
C VAL A 4 -3.49 0.81 -0.59
N LEU A 5 -2.96 1.12 0.60
CA LEU A 5 -1.56 1.51 0.74
C LEU A 5 -0.61 0.40 0.25
N ALA A 6 -0.84 -0.86 0.63
CA ALA A 6 -0.01 -1.97 0.19
C ALA A 6 0.01 -2.13 -1.34
N MET A 7 -1.12 -1.90 -2.02
CA MET A 7 -1.19 -1.98 -3.48
C MET A 7 -0.58 -0.74 -4.17
N LEU A 8 -0.72 0.45 -3.59
CA LEU A 8 -0.04 1.66 -4.06
C LEU A 8 1.48 1.51 -3.98
N VAL A 9 1.99 0.94 -2.90
CA VAL A 9 3.44 0.64 -2.72
C VAL A 9 3.93 -0.39 -3.76
N LYS A 10 3.07 -1.32 -4.19
CA LYS A 10 3.36 -2.24 -5.30
C LYS A 10 3.30 -1.57 -6.69
N GLY A 11 2.96 -0.28 -6.76
CA GLY A 11 2.82 0.46 -8.01
C GLY A 11 1.52 0.21 -8.77
N MET A 12 0.50 -0.39 -8.12
CA MET A 12 -0.79 -0.63 -8.78
C MET A 12 -1.58 0.65 -9.00
N ASP A 13 -2.20 0.78 -10.18
CA ASP A 13 -3.12 1.86 -10.47
C ASP A 13 -4.49 1.66 -9.80
N ILE A 14 -5.32 2.71 -9.79
CA ILE A 14 -6.63 2.70 -9.11
C ILE A 14 -7.62 1.70 -9.69
N ARG A 15 -7.56 1.42 -11.00
CA ARG A 15 -8.41 0.40 -11.64
C ARG A 15 -7.97 -0.99 -11.23
N GLN A 16 -6.66 -1.25 -11.24
CA GLN A 16 -6.11 -2.51 -10.75
C GLN A 16 -6.49 -2.77 -9.29
N ILE A 17 -6.35 -1.76 -8.42
CA ILE A 17 -6.75 -1.85 -7.01
C ILE A 17 -8.26 -2.11 -6.87
N SER A 18 -9.08 -1.46 -7.69
CA SER A 18 -10.54 -1.63 -7.71
C SER A 18 -10.93 -3.06 -8.08
N CYS A 19 -10.30 -3.63 -9.10
CA CYS A 19 -10.51 -5.02 -9.50
C CYS A 19 -10.03 -6.00 -8.42
N GLU A 20 -8.81 -5.81 -7.90
CA GLU A 20 -8.20 -6.71 -6.92
C GLU A 20 -8.96 -6.74 -5.58
N LEU A 21 -9.49 -5.59 -5.15
CA LEU A 21 -10.28 -5.50 -3.92
C LEU A 21 -11.78 -5.75 -4.14
N ASN A 22 -12.23 -5.93 -5.39
CA ASN A 22 -13.64 -5.97 -5.76
C ASN A 22 -14.45 -4.80 -5.15
N VAL A 23 -13.91 -3.59 -5.26
CA VAL A 23 -14.48 -2.37 -4.67
C VAL A 23 -14.60 -1.31 -5.75
N HIS A 24 -15.74 -0.61 -5.80
CA HIS A 24 -16.00 0.42 -6.80
C HIS A 24 -14.92 1.53 -6.81
N LEU A 25 -14.58 2.03 -8.01
CA LEU A 25 -13.54 3.04 -8.23
C LEU A 25 -13.66 4.25 -7.30
N LYS A 26 -14.87 4.79 -7.13
CA LYS A 26 -15.13 5.96 -6.26
C LYS A 26 -14.64 5.72 -4.82
N THR A 27 -14.84 4.52 -4.31
CA THR A 27 -14.38 4.14 -2.97
C THR A 27 -12.85 4.08 -2.94
N ILE A 28 -12.20 3.52 -3.97
CA ILE A 28 -10.73 3.51 -4.04
C ILE A 28 -10.18 4.94 -4.11
N TYR A 29 -10.79 5.84 -4.88
CA TYR A 29 -10.39 7.26 -4.92
C TYR A 29 -10.48 7.92 -3.53
N SER A 30 -11.59 7.73 -2.82
CA SER A 30 -11.77 8.25 -1.46
C SER A 30 -10.76 7.66 -0.48
N VAL A 31 -10.56 6.34 -0.50
CA VAL A 31 -9.60 5.67 0.39
C VAL A 31 -8.16 6.10 0.07
N ARG A 32 -7.78 6.23 -1.21
CA ARG A 32 -6.47 6.78 -1.60
C ARG A 32 -6.30 8.18 -1.02
N TYR A 33 -7.28 9.06 -1.18
CA TYR A 33 -7.23 10.41 -0.62
C TYR A 33 -6.93 10.38 0.89
N HIS A 34 -7.67 9.58 1.66
CA HIS A 34 -7.44 9.47 3.10
C HIS A 34 -6.06 8.90 3.45
N VAL A 35 -5.57 7.91 2.71
CA VAL A 35 -4.22 7.36 2.87
C VAL A 35 -3.16 8.43 2.60
N LEU A 36 -3.27 9.18 1.51
CA LEU A 36 -2.31 10.24 1.17
C LEU A 36 -2.30 11.35 2.24
N THR A 37 -3.47 11.79 2.68
CA THR A 37 -3.58 12.79 3.76
C THR A 37 -2.93 12.30 5.05
N LYS A 38 -3.11 11.03 5.42
CA LYS A 38 -2.47 10.43 6.61
C LYS A 38 -0.95 10.32 6.49
N LEU A 39 -0.43 10.22 5.27
CA LEU A 39 1.01 10.25 4.98
C LEU A 39 1.56 11.68 4.87
N GLY A 40 0.74 12.71 5.08
CA GLY A 40 1.12 14.11 4.92
C GLY A 40 1.25 14.56 3.46
N CYS A 41 0.77 13.78 2.50
CA CYS A 41 0.77 14.12 1.08
C CYS A 41 -0.49 14.94 0.73
N ARG A 42 -0.32 16.12 0.14
CA ARG A 42 -1.43 16.96 -0.35
C ARG A 42 -1.85 16.56 -1.77
N THR A 43 -0.91 16.05 -2.54
CA THR A 43 -1.11 15.62 -3.93
C THR A 43 -0.59 14.21 -4.18
N VAL A 44 -0.97 13.64 -5.33
CA VAL A 44 -0.39 12.36 -5.80
C VAL A 44 1.11 12.52 -6.10
N LEU A 45 1.56 13.70 -6.52
CA LEU A 45 2.97 13.98 -6.76
C LEU A 45 3.78 13.94 -5.47
N ASP A 46 3.25 14.48 -4.37
CA ASP A 46 3.89 14.41 -3.06
C ASP A 46 4.11 12.95 -2.65
N TYR A 47 3.12 12.09 -2.93
CA TYR A 47 3.22 10.66 -2.69
C TYR A 47 4.26 9.99 -3.59
N GLN A 48 4.35 10.37 -4.87
CA GLN A 48 5.38 9.84 -5.77
C GLN A 48 6.78 10.15 -5.23
N ILE A 49 7.02 11.37 -4.76
CA ILE A 49 8.29 11.77 -4.12
C ILE A 49 8.52 11.00 -2.83
N LEU A 50 7.52 10.89 -1.96
CA LEU A 50 7.60 10.13 -0.71
C LEU A 50 7.92 8.65 -0.97
N SER A 51 7.25 8.05 -1.96
CA SER A 51 7.31 6.61 -2.27
C SER A 51 8.70 6.14 -2.67
N VAL A 52 9.51 7.01 -3.26
CA VAL A 52 10.90 6.73 -3.65
C VAL A 52 11.92 7.13 -2.59
N SER A 53 11.49 7.75 -1.50
CA SER A 53 12.40 8.19 -0.44
C SER A 53 12.94 7.00 0.37
N LYS A 54 14.24 7.06 0.70
CA LYS A 54 14.90 6.02 1.51
C LYS A 54 14.28 5.87 2.90
N ALA A 55 13.86 6.98 3.51
CA ALA A 55 13.22 6.97 4.82
C ALA A 55 11.87 6.24 4.80
N PHE A 56 11.04 6.52 3.78
CA PHE A 56 9.73 5.90 3.66
C PHE A 56 9.81 4.41 3.30
N THR A 57 10.70 4.05 2.36
CA THR A 57 10.93 2.63 2.01
C THR A 57 11.45 1.83 3.21
N HIS A 58 12.38 2.39 4.00
CA HIS A 58 12.85 1.77 5.24
C HIS A 58 11.74 1.65 6.29
N TRP A 59 10.94 2.70 6.49
CA TRP A 59 9.76 2.66 7.36
C TRP A 59 8.78 1.57 6.92
N LEU A 60 8.49 1.46 5.62
CA LEU A 60 7.64 0.39 5.08
C LEU A 60 8.23 -0.99 5.38
N THR A 61 9.54 -1.20 5.24
CA THR A 61 10.17 -2.48 5.56
C THR A 61 10.01 -2.84 7.03
N ILE A 62 10.30 -1.91 7.95
CA ILE A 62 10.16 -2.12 9.40
C ILE A 62 8.70 -2.44 9.78
N ASN A 63 7.75 -1.73 9.19
CA ASN A 63 6.33 -1.87 9.52
C ASN A 63 5.63 -3.01 8.77
N ASN A 64 6.29 -3.66 7.81
CA ASN A 64 5.79 -4.84 7.07
C ASN A 64 6.45 -6.16 7.51
N VAL A 65 7.15 -6.20 8.65
CA VAL A 65 7.78 -7.43 9.19
C VAL A 65 6.74 -8.53 9.52
N ASP A 66 5.44 -8.22 9.57
CA ASP A 66 4.37 -9.20 9.79
C ASP A 66 4.12 -10.17 8.61
N ASN A 67 4.72 -9.93 7.44
CA ASN A 67 4.63 -10.87 6.30
C ASN A 67 5.91 -11.72 6.08
N VAL A 68 6.99 -11.50 6.83
CA VAL A 68 8.24 -12.26 6.66
C VAL A 68 8.36 -13.44 7.64
N ILE A 69 7.71 -13.38 8.80
CA ILE A 69 7.73 -14.51 9.75
C ILE A 69 6.57 -15.50 9.53
N SER A 70 5.44 -15.08 8.91
CA SER A 70 4.26 -15.95 8.77
C SER A 70 4.19 -16.81 7.50
N ARG A 71 4.97 -16.50 6.45
CA ARG A 71 4.95 -17.27 5.19
C ARG A 71 6.06 -18.31 5.02
N VAL A 72 7.09 -18.30 5.87
CA VAL A 72 8.16 -19.33 5.79
C VAL A 72 7.75 -20.65 6.48
N ASN A 73 6.74 -20.65 7.36
CA ASN A 73 6.40 -21.81 8.19
C ASN A 73 5.01 -22.44 7.96
N SER A 74 4.30 -22.18 6.85
CA SER A 74 2.94 -22.74 6.69
C SER A 74 2.60 -23.32 5.32
N LYS A 75 3.60 -23.72 4.52
CA LYS A 75 3.32 -24.51 3.30
C LYS A 75 4.34 -25.59 2.97
N VAL A 76 5.03 -26.14 3.97
CA VAL A 76 5.77 -27.39 3.86
C VAL A 76 5.50 -28.19 5.13
N ILE A 77 5.06 -29.45 4.95
CA ILE A 77 4.76 -30.51 5.94
C ILE A 77 3.32 -30.54 6.48
N ALA A 78 2.41 -31.15 5.70
CA ALA A 78 1.72 -32.42 6.00
C ALA A 78 0.67 -32.70 4.91
#